data_AF-A0A1Y4EUP8-F1
#
_entry.id   AF-A0A1Y4EUP8-F1
#
_cell.length_a   1.000
_cell.length_b   1.000
_cell.length_c   1.000
_cell.angle_alpha   90.00
_cell.angle_beta   90.00
_cell.angle_gamma   90.00
#
_symmetry.space_group_name_H-M   'P 1'
#
loop_
_entity.id
_entity.type
_entity.pdbx_description
1 polymer ?
#
loop_
_entity_poly.entity_id
_entity_poly.type
_entity_poly.pdbx_seq_one_letter_code
_entity_poly.pdbx_strand_id
1 'polypeptide(L)'
;MYEIFEQLLQKYGVTSYKVAKEAGVTQTALSNWKSGRSTPTIKTLQKIADYFGVTVDYLMTGKEEVPSEPQLTSKDKRDIEKDLESIMEKLNNQEEGPASFGGQDIPEDDRELFAAQLEAMLVRLKKINKELYNPNKNKK
;
A
#
# COMPACT_ATOMS: atom_id res chain seq x y z
N MET A 1 -2.09 14.86 -17.15
CA MET A 1 -2.73 13.71 -17.85
C MET A 1 -1.90 13.21 -19.03
N TYR A 2 -1.79 13.93 -20.16
CA TYR A 2 -1.10 13.39 -21.34
C TYR A 2 0.39 13.08 -21.09
N GLU A 3 1.05 13.90 -20.27
CA GLU A 3 2.43 13.64 -19.83
C GLU A 3 2.58 12.31 -19.07
N ILE A 4 1.64 11.98 -18.17
CA ILE A 4 1.62 10.70 -17.45
C ILE A 4 1.35 9.54 -18.40
N PHE A 5 0.46 9.75 -19.38
CA PHE A 5 0.23 8.78 -20.44
C PHE A 5 1.52 8.50 -21.24
N GLU A 6 2.29 9.52 -21.61
CA GLU A 6 3.59 9.35 -22.29
C GLU A 6 4.61 8.61 -21.42
N GLN A 7 4.67 8.88 -20.12
CA GLN A 7 5.52 8.15 -19.19
C GLN A 7 5.13 6.67 -19.11
N LEU A 8 3.83 6.35 -19.10
CA LEU A 8 3.34 4.98 -19.15
C LEU A 8 3.70 4.28 -20.47
N LEU A 9 3.61 4.97 -21.60
CA LEU A 9 4.07 4.41 -22.88
C LEU A 9 5.55 4.00 -22.84
N GLN A 10 6.40 4.87 -22.27
CA GLN A 10 7.83 4.58 -22.12
C GLN A 10 8.09 3.43 -21.15
N LYS A 11 7.43 3.43 -19.99
CA LYS A 11 7.57 2.41 -18.94
C LYS A 11 7.22 1.01 -19.45
N TYR A 12 6.14 0.89 -20.22
CA TYR A 12 5.66 -0.40 -20.73
C TYR A 12 6.19 -0.73 -22.14
N GLY A 13 6.99 0.16 -22.75
CA GLY A 13 7.54 -0.04 -24.10
C GLY A 13 6.46 -0.17 -25.19
N VAL A 14 5.32 0.50 -25.02
CA VAL A 14 4.17 0.41 -25.96
C VAL A 14 3.98 1.72 -26.71
N THR A 15 3.45 1.63 -27.92
CA THR A 15 3.16 2.82 -28.74
C THR A 15 1.76 3.36 -28.42
N SER A 16 1.58 4.67 -28.57
CA SER A 16 0.26 5.31 -28.44
C SER A 16 -0.79 4.67 -29.37
N TYR A 17 -0.38 4.23 -30.56
CA TYR A 17 -1.21 3.48 -31.50
C TYR A 17 -1.75 2.16 -30.90
N LYS A 18 -0.87 1.39 -30.26
CA LYS A 18 -1.24 0.11 -29.63
C LYS A 18 -2.26 0.33 -28.53
N VAL A 19 -2.01 1.31 -27.66
CA VAL A 19 -2.93 1.65 -26.57
C VAL A 19 -4.26 2.19 -27.09
N ALA A 20 -4.24 3.01 -28.15
CA ALA A 20 -5.46 3.49 -28.81
C ALA A 20 -6.34 2.33 -29.28
N LYS A 21 -5.73 1.34 -29.95
CA LYS A 21 -6.41 0.17 -30.48
C LYS A 21 -6.99 -0.72 -29.37
N GLU A 22 -6.21 -0.98 -28.32
CA GLU A 22 -6.58 -1.91 -27.24
C GLU A 22 -7.54 -1.28 -26.22
N ALA A 23 -7.35 0.00 -25.87
CA ALA A 23 -8.25 0.75 -24.98
C ALA A 23 -9.51 1.29 -25.70
N GLY A 24 -9.64 1.10 -27.01
CA GLY A 24 -10.80 1.56 -27.79
C GLY A 24 -10.91 3.09 -27.86
N VAL A 25 -9.78 3.76 -28.05
CA VAL A 25 -9.64 5.22 -28.18
C VAL A 25 -9.14 5.56 -29.58
N THR A 26 -9.63 6.62 -30.19
CA THR A 26 -9.13 7.04 -31.51
C THR A 26 -7.80 7.79 -31.39
N GLN A 27 -6.91 7.60 -32.37
CA GLN A 27 -5.64 8.35 -32.43
C GLN A 27 -5.86 9.86 -32.51
N THR A 28 -6.94 10.29 -33.17
CA THR A 28 -7.34 11.70 -33.24
C THR A 28 -7.68 12.24 -31.85
N ALA A 29 -8.37 11.46 -31.00
CA ALA A 29 -8.66 11.87 -29.62
C ALA A 29 -7.38 12.04 -28.81
N LEU A 30 -6.44 11.08 -28.89
CA LEU A 30 -5.13 11.19 -28.22
C LEU A 30 -4.37 12.44 -28.67
N SER A 31 -4.37 12.74 -29.97
CA SER A 31 -3.70 13.93 -30.52
C SER A 31 -4.35 15.24 -30.05
N ASN A 32 -5.68 15.25 -29.94
CA ASN A 32 -6.41 16.40 -29.41
C ASN A 32 -6.18 16.60 -27.91
N TRP A 33 -6.00 15.53 -27.13
CA TRP A 33 -5.64 15.64 -25.71
C TRP A 33 -4.20 16.14 -25.53
N LYS A 34 -3.25 15.68 -26.37
CA LYS A 34 -1.87 16.18 -26.38
C LYS A 34 -1.80 17.68 -26.63
N SER A 35 -2.62 18.17 -27.54
CA SER A 35 -2.67 19.58 -27.93
C SER A 35 -3.64 20.43 -27.09
N GLY A 36 -4.28 19.85 -26.08
CA GLY A 36 -5.24 20.57 -25.21
C GLY A 36 -6.55 20.98 -25.88
N ARG A 37 -6.82 20.53 -27.12
CA ARG A 37 -8.05 20.86 -27.88
C ARG A 37 -9.31 20.19 -27.34
N SER A 38 -9.15 19.10 -26.60
CA SER A 38 -10.26 18.41 -25.93
C SER A 38 -9.76 17.72 -24.67
N THR A 39 -10.69 17.35 -23.79
CA THR A 39 -10.41 16.58 -22.57
C THR A 39 -11.01 15.18 -22.68
N PRO A 40 -10.31 14.13 -22.19
CA PRO A 40 -10.87 12.78 -22.16
C PRO A 40 -12.07 12.72 -21.19
N THR A 41 -13.04 11.85 -21.49
CA THR A 41 -14.13 11.56 -20.56
C THR A 41 -13.67 10.56 -19.51
N ILE A 42 -14.34 10.54 -18.35
CA ILE A 42 -14.06 9.57 -17.26
C ILE A 42 -14.09 8.13 -17.77
N LYS A 43 -15.08 7.77 -18.60
CA LYS A 43 -15.16 6.43 -19.22
C LYS A 43 -13.93 6.09 -20.06
N THR A 44 -13.35 7.07 -20.73
CA THR A 44 -12.17 6.87 -21.58
C THR A 44 -10.89 6.79 -20.76
N LEU A 45 -10.78 7.63 -19.73
CA LEU A 45 -9.70 7.54 -18.75
C LEU A 45 -9.69 6.17 -18.07
N GLN A 46 -10.86 5.63 -17.69
CA GLN A 46 -10.96 4.30 -17.09
C GLN A 46 -10.38 3.22 -17.99
N LYS A 47 -10.71 3.21 -19.29
CA LYS A 47 -10.17 2.21 -20.23
C LYS A 47 -8.65 2.28 -20.37
N ILE A 48 -8.08 3.49 -20.35
CA ILE A 48 -6.63 3.68 -20.41
C ILE A 48 -5.99 3.25 -19.08
N ALA A 49 -6.62 3.58 -17.96
CA ALA A 49 -6.17 3.18 -16.63
C ALA A 49 -6.18 1.64 -16.49
N ASP A 50 -7.26 0.98 -16.92
CA ASP A 50 -7.41 -0.48 -16.96
C ASP A 50 -6.34 -1.14 -17.83
N TYR A 51 -6.01 -0.54 -18.98
CA TYR A 51 -4.96 -1.02 -19.87
C TYR A 51 -3.58 -1.10 -19.19
N PHE A 52 -3.23 -0.07 -18.43
CA PHE A 52 -1.94 0.00 -17.73
C PHE A 52 -1.98 -0.60 -16.32
N GLY A 53 -3.15 -0.98 -15.82
CA GLY A 53 -3.34 -1.46 -14.44
C GLY A 53 -3.11 -0.38 -13.38
N VAL A 54 -3.44 0.88 -13.70
CA VAL A 54 -3.31 2.03 -12.79
C VAL A 54 -4.68 2.61 -12.44
N THR A 55 -4.76 3.53 -11.47
CA THR A 55 -6.00 4.25 -11.17
C THR A 55 -6.20 5.42 -12.13
N VAL A 56 -7.47 5.82 -12.33
CA VAL A 56 -7.79 7.04 -13.11
C VAL A 56 -7.17 8.28 -12.45
N ASP A 57 -7.14 8.33 -11.12
CA ASP A 57 -6.49 9.44 -10.39
C ASP A 57 -5.01 9.53 -10.73
N TYR A 58 -4.27 8.40 -10.68
CA TYR A 58 -2.87 8.36 -11.09
C TYR A 58 -2.67 8.87 -12.52
N LEU A 59 -3.51 8.45 -13.46
CA LEU A 59 -3.42 8.91 -14.86
C LEU A 59 -3.64 10.43 -14.99
N MET A 60 -4.44 11.04 -14.12
CA MET A 60 -4.72 12.47 -14.14
C MET A 60 -3.68 13.30 -13.39
N THR A 61 -3.34 12.89 -12.17
CA THR A 61 -2.57 13.66 -11.18
C THR A 61 -1.10 13.25 -11.10
N GLY A 62 -0.75 12.05 -11.58
CA GLY A 62 0.57 11.45 -11.41
C GLY A 62 0.87 11.00 -9.97
N LYS A 63 -0.09 11.14 -9.05
CA LYS A 63 0.04 10.66 -7.68
C LYS A 63 -0.35 9.20 -7.66
N GLU A 64 0.60 8.32 -7.33
CA GLU A 64 0.22 6.95 -6.99
C GLU A 64 -0.73 7.06 -5.79
N GLU A 65 -1.95 6.53 -5.93
CA GLU A 65 -2.67 6.09 -4.75
C GLU A 65 -1.83 4.95 -4.17
N VAL A 66 -0.86 5.32 -3.34
CA VAL A 66 -0.26 4.38 -2.40
C VAL A 66 -1.48 3.79 -1.70
N PRO A 67 -1.73 2.47 -1.76
CA PRO A 67 -2.78 1.87 -0.98
C PRO A 67 -2.56 2.40 0.42
N SER A 68 -3.51 3.19 0.94
CA SER A 68 -3.31 3.86 2.21
C SER A 68 -3.00 2.75 3.19
N GLU A 69 -1.74 2.65 3.64
CA GLU A 69 -1.39 1.63 4.62
C GLU A 69 -2.43 1.72 5.72
N PRO A 70 -2.97 0.59 6.21
CA PRO A 70 -3.99 0.62 7.25
C PRO A 70 -3.47 1.47 8.39
N GLN A 71 -3.99 2.70 8.50
CA GLN A 71 -3.45 3.61 9.48
C GLN A 71 -3.87 3.12 10.86
N LEU A 72 -2.90 3.02 11.76
CA LEU A 72 -3.17 2.70 13.15
C LEU A 72 -3.90 3.89 13.78
N THR A 73 -5.09 3.62 14.32
CA THR A 73 -5.81 4.58 15.14
C THR A 73 -5.13 4.70 16.50
N SER A 74 -5.45 5.74 17.26
CA SER A 74 -5.00 5.87 18.65
C SER A 74 -5.49 4.72 19.54
N LYS A 75 -6.57 4.01 19.17
CA LYS A 75 -6.97 2.79 19.87
C LYS A 75 -6.01 1.64 19.56
N ASP A 76 -5.66 1.45 18.29
CA ASP A 76 -4.74 0.38 17.89
C ASP A 76 -3.38 0.53 18.55
N LYS A 77 -2.84 1.75 18.63
CA LYS A 77 -1.58 2.03 19.31
C LYS A 77 -1.63 1.65 20.80
N ARG A 78 -2.72 1.99 21.49
CA ARG A 78 -2.92 1.62 22.90
C ARG A 78 -3.09 0.11 23.10
N ASP A 79 -3.75 -0.58 22.17
CA ASP A 79 -3.85 -2.03 22.23
C ASP A 79 -2.46 -2.67 22.06
N ILE A 80 -1.66 -2.20 21.09
CA ILE A 80 -0.30 -2.68 20.84
C ILE A 80 0.61 -2.47 22.05
N GLU A 81 0.54 -1.29 22.69
CA GLU A 81 1.32 -0.99 23.89
C GLU A 81 0.99 -1.95 25.05
N LYS A 82 -0.30 -2.23 25.27
CA LYS A 82 -0.74 -3.19 26.29
C LYS A 82 -0.32 -4.62 25.98
N ASP A 83 -0.42 -5.02 24.72
CA ASP A 83 -0.01 -6.35 24.27
C ASP A 83 1.51 -6.52 24.45
N LEU A 84 2.30 -5.49 24.10
CA LEU A 84 3.75 -5.47 24.29
C LEU A 84 4.13 -5.57 25.76
N GLU A 85 3.52 -4.76 26.62
CA GLU A 85 3.77 -4.79 28.07
C GLU A 85 3.46 -6.18 28.65
N SER A 86 2.29 -6.74 28.32
CA SER A 86 1.89 -8.07 28.80
C SER A 86 2.84 -9.17 28.32
N ILE A 87 3.31 -9.12 27.07
CA ILE A 87 4.27 -10.10 26.54
C ILE A 87 5.63 -9.96 27.23
N MET A 88 6.15 -8.73 27.36
CA MET A 88 7.42 -8.48 28.03
C MET A 88 7.39 -8.87 29.52
N GLU A 89 6.27 -8.64 30.21
CA GLU A 89 6.09 -9.06 31.60
C GLU A 89 6.10 -10.58 31.75
N LYS A 90 5.36 -11.29 30.88
CA LYS A 90 5.35 -12.77 30.87
C LYS A 90 6.71 -13.37 30.56
N LEU A 91 7.46 -12.74 29.66
CA LEU A 91 8.82 -13.17 29.33
C LEU A 91 9.81 -12.90 30.47
N ASN A 92 9.53 -11.95 31.36
CA ASN A 92 10.39 -11.67 32.52
C ASN A 92 10.01 -12.51 33.75
N ASN A 93 8.72 -12.81 33.92
CA ASN A 93 8.22 -13.65 35.00
C ASN A 93 8.39 -15.13 34.65
N GLN A 94 9.25 -15.81 35.41
CA GLN A 94 9.86 -17.13 35.22
C GLN A 94 8.91 -18.34 34.97
N GLU A 95 7.61 -18.16 34.74
CA GLU A 95 6.67 -19.23 34.39
C GLU A 95 6.93 -19.84 33.00
N GLU A 96 7.39 -19.04 32.02
CA GLU A 96 7.76 -19.52 30.67
C GLU A 96 9.27 -19.40 30.38
N GLY A 97 10.03 -18.89 31.35
CA GLY A 97 11.47 -18.63 31.24
C GLY A 97 11.78 -17.27 30.59
N PRO A 98 12.97 -16.69 30.87
CA PRO A 98 13.43 -15.47 30.21
C PRO A 98 13.37 -15.61 28.69
N ALA A 99 13.11 -14.49 28.00
CA ALA A 99 13.27 -14.43 26.55
C ALA A 99 14.67 -14.98 26.20
N SER A 100 14.71 -16.12 25.52
CA SER A 100 15.94 -16.87 25.26
C SER A 100 16.00 -17.32 23.81
N PHE A 101 17.20 -17.35 23.25
CA PHE A 101 17.47 -17.84 21.90
C PHE A 101 18.49 -18.95 21.98
N GLY A 102 18.12 -20.15 21.52
CA GLY A 102 18.98 -21.33 21.64
C GLY A 102 19.25 -21.76 23.08
N GLY A 103 18.34 -21.45 24.01
CA GLY A 103 18.47 -21.76 25.43
C GLY A 103 19.42 -20.82 26.20
N GLN A 104 19.91 -19.77 25.56
CA GLN A 104 20.63 -18.67 26.21
C GLN A 104 19.71 -17.47 26.37
N ASP A 105 19.71 -16.88 27.56
CA ASP A 105 18.93 -15.70 27.85
C ASP A 105 19.39 -14.52 26.99
N ILE A 106 18.44 -13.76 26.48
CA ILE A 106 18.74 -12.50 25.78
C ILE A 106 19.40 -11.55 26.80
N PRO A 107 20.59 -11.01 26.49
CA PRO A 107 21.27 -10.03 27.34
C PRO A 107 20.35 -8.87 27.68
N GLU A 108 20.50 -8.30 28.88
CA GLU A 108 19.67 -7.17 29.32
C GLU A 108 19.74 -5.98 28.35
N ASP A 109 20.94 -5.68 27.85
CA ASP A 109 21.20 -4.63 26.86
C ASP A 109 20.46 -4.87 25.52
N ASP A 110 20.22 -6.14 25.16
CA ASP A 110 19.51 -6.52 23.93
C ASP A 110 17.98 -6.59 24.12
N ARG A 111 17.48 -6.48 25.36
CA ARG A 111 16.03 -6.52 25.64
C ARG A 111 15.29 -5.35 25.01
N GLU A 112 15.91 -4.18 24.96
CA GLU A 112 15.32 -3.01 24.29
C GLU A 112 15.17 -3.27 22.79
N LEU A 113 16.20 -3.83 22.15
CA LEU A 113 16.16 -4.20 20.74
C LEU A 113 15.08 -5.26 20.47
N PHE A 114 14.97 -6.24 21.36
CA PHE A 114 13.91 -7.25 21.28
C PHE A 114 12.51 -6.64 21.42
N ALA A 115 12.31 -5.75 22.38
CA ALA A 115 11.04 -5.05 22.57
C ALA A 115 10.65 -4.22 21.34
N ALA A 116 11.60 -3.47 20.76
CA ALA A 116 11.37 -2.70 19.54
C ALA A 116 10.97 -3.59 18.35
N GLN A 117 11.63 -4.74 18.22
CA GLN A 117 11.31 -5.70 17.16
C GLN A 117 9.92 -6.33 17.38
N LEU A 118 9.57 -6.67 18.61
CA LEU A 118 8.25 -7.20 18.96
C LEU A 118 7.15 -6.17 18.69
N GLU A 119 7.36 -4.90 19.04
CA GLU A 119 6.45 -3.80 18.71
C GLU A 119 6.22 -3.72 17.19
N ALA A 120 7.29 -3.76 16.39
CA ALA A 120 7.21 -3.73 14.93
C ALA A 120 6.39 -4.92 14.38
N MET A 121 6.53 -6.11 14.97
CA MET A 121 5.72 -7.28 14.63
C MET A 121 4.23 -7.08 14.98
N LEU A 122 3.92 -6.57 16.18
CA LEU A 122 2.55 -6.29 16.62
C LEU A 122 1.88 -5.23 15.73
N VAL A 123 2.60 -4.18 15.37
CA VAL A 123 2.15 -3.16 14.39
C VAL A 123 1.80 -3.81 13.06
N ARG A 124 2.69 -4.65 12.53
CA ARG A 124 2.47 -5.35 11.26
C ARG A 124 1.25 -6.27 11.35
N LEU A 125 1.13 -7.04 12.42
CA LEU A 125 0.00 -7.94 12.66
C LEU A 125 -1.32 -7.17 12.74
N LYS A 126 -1.34 -6.01 13.43
CA LYS A 126 -2.54 -5.16 13.50
C LYS A 126 -2.92 -4.59 12.14
N LYS A 127 -1.94 -4.16 11.33
CA LYS A 127 -2.18 -3.71 9.94
C LYS A 127 -2.78 -4.84 9.10
N ILE A 128 -2.19 -6.05 9.13
CA ILE A 128 -2.70 -7.23 8.42
C ILE A 128 -4.14 -7.56 8.86
N ASN A 129 -4.41 -7.57 10.16
CA ASN A 129 -5.75 -7.85 10.68
C ASN A 129 -6.76 -6.82 10.21
N LYS A 130 -6.39 -5.54 10.14
CA LYS A 130 -7.24 -4.52 9.54
C LYS A 130 -7.49 -4.80 8.07
N GLU A 131 -6.49 -5.19 7.28
CA GLU A 131 -6.70 -5.51 5.86
C GLU A 131 -7.56 -6.75 5.66
N LEU A 132 -7.40 -7.79 6.48
CA LEU A 132 -8.14 -9.04 6.35
C LEU A 132 -9.59 -8.90 6.84
N TYR A 133 -9.81 -8.20 7.95
CA TYR A 133 -11.10 -8.13 8.65
C TYR A 133 -11.79 -6.76 8.56
N ASN A 134 -11.40 -5.88 7.64
CA ASN A 134 -12.10 -4.61 7.43
C ASN A 134 -13.54 -4.87 6.94
N PRO A 135 -14.58 -4.50 7.71
CA PRO A 135 -15.98 -4.74 7.34
C PRO A 135 -16.43 -3.96 6.10
N ASN A 136 -15.65 -2.97 5.65
CA ASN A 136 -15.90 -2.22 4.42
C ASN A 136 -15.16 -2.77 3.19
N LYS A 137 -14.34 -3.83 3.33
CA LYS A 137 -13.53 -4.39 2.23
C LYS A 137 -14.35 -4.91 1.05
N ASN A 138 -15.59 -5.36 1.30
CA ASN A 138 -16.49 -5.94 0.28
C ASN A 138 -17.69 -5.04 -0.05
N LYS A 139 -17.72 -3.79 0.39
CA LYS A 139 -18.77 -2.84 -0.03
C LYS A 139 -18.40 -2.28 -1.40
N LYS A 140 -18.83 -2.97 -2.46
CA LYS A 140 -18.92 -2.42 -3.81
C LYS A 140 -20.27 -1.78 -4.04
#